data_AF-A0A2C9LQ17-F1
#
_entry.id   AF-A0A2C9LQ17-F1
#
_cell.length_a   1.000
_cell.length_b   1.000
_cell.length_c   1.000
_cell.angle_alpha   90.00
_cell.angle_beta   90.00
_cell.angle_gamma   90.00
#
_symmetry.space_group_name_H-M   'P 1'
#
loop_
_entity.id
_entity.type
_entity.pdbx_description
1 polymer ?
#
loop_
_entity_poly.entity_id
_entity_poly.type
_entity_poly.pdbx_seq_one_letter_code
_entity_poly.pdbx_strand_id
1 'polypeptide(L)'
;EMELNHSNLVVNQSTSSYSPQLFPSFLFSLVINSCVSTLLGIMGMIANVINMAVFIKQGLNSSINISFFTIAMSDMLRIVCIQWANICFNPYIDNAGAPIYFTDLYGITGALTSGFACRVTLWVIVYITAEYDHTAQADDDKNDVHEK
;
A
#
# COMPACT_ATOMS: atom_id res chain seq x y z
N GLU A 1 -49.25 27.23 -30.55
CA GLU A 1 -47.84 26.98 -30.87
C GLU A 1 -47.03 27.03 -29.58
N MET A 2 -46.52 25.90 -29.13
CA MET A 2 -45.59 25.83 -28.00
C MET A 2 -44.69 24.61 -28.26
N GLU A 3 -43.81 24.75 -29.26
CA GLU A 3 -42.71 23.79 -29.43
C GLU A 3 -41.65 24.12 -28.38
N LEU A 4 -41.64 23.28 -27.35
CA LEU A 4 -40.69 23.31 -26.27
C LEU A 4 -39.30 23.04 -26.85
N ASN A 5 -38.38 23.95 -26.56
CA ASN A 5 -37.05 24.08 -27.14
C ASN A 5 -36.09 22.96 -26.68
N HIS A 6 -36.38 21.72 -27.07
CA HIS A 6 -35.62 20.51 -26.70
C HIS A 6 -34.18 20.52 -27.22
N SER A 7 -33.88 21.30 -28.25
CA SER A 7 -32.53 21.46 -28.79
C SER A 7 -31.63 22.30 -27.88
N ASN A 8 -32.17 23.29 -27.16
CA ASN A 8 -31.38 24.13 -26.25
C ASN A 8 -31.14 23.48 -24.87
N LEU A 9 -31.96 22.50 -24.48
CA LEU A 9 -31.74 21.71 -23.27
C LEU A 9 -30.59 20.71 -23.45
N VAL A 10 -30.48 20.08 -24.62
CA VAL A 10 -29.41 19.10 -24.91
C VAL A 10 -28.04 19.78 -25.08
N VAL A 11 -28.00 20.99 -25.66
CA VAL A 11 -26.76 21.76 -25.83
C VAL A 11 -26.20 22.27 -24.49
N ASN A 12 -27.05 22.61 -23.52
CA ASN A 12 -26.60 23.01 -22.18
C ASN A 12 -26.20 21.84 -21.29
N GLN A 13 -26.55 20.60 -21.63
CA GLN A 13 -26.21 19.42 -20.83
C GLN A 13 -24.85 18.83 -21.23
N SER A 14 -24.40 19.08 -22.46
CA SER A 14 -23.08 18.66 -22.96
C SER A 14 -21.95 19.65 -22.62
N THR A 15 -22.27 20.84 -22.12
CA THR A 15 -21.35 21.77 -21.44
C THR A 15 -21.50 21.69 -19.92
N SER A 16 -21.60 20.47 -19.39
CA SER A 16 -21.43 20.18 -17.96
C SER A 16 -19.96 20.40 -17.57
N SER A 17 -19.56 21.67 -17.60
CA SER A 17 -18.73 22.36 -16.62
C SER A 17 -17.85 21.44 -15.79
N TYR A 18 -16.66 21.13 -16.31
CA TYR A 18 -15.53 20.84 -15.43
C TYR A 18 -15.36 22.05 -14.52
N SER A 19 -15.81 21.94 -13.27
CA SER A 19 -15.65 23.04 -12.33
C SER A 19 -14.15 23.36 -12.20
N PRO A 20 -13.70 24.61 -12.37
CA PRO A 20 -12.28 24.98 -12.37
C PRO A 20 -11.56 24.66 -11.04
N GLN A 21 -12.32 24.35 -9.98
CA GLN A 21 -11.83 23.91 -8.68
C GLN A 21 -11.52 22.40 -8.57
N LEU A 22 -11.95 21.56 -9.52
CA LEU A 22 -11.63 20.12 -9.52
C LEU A 22 -10.34 19.77 -10.28
N PHE A 23 -9.93 20.64 -11.20
CA PHE A 23 -8.75 20.43 -12.04
C PHE A 23 -7.44 20.40 -11.23
N PRO A 24 -7.21 21.31 -10.24
CA PRO A 24 -6.02 21.29 -9.41
C PRO A 24 -5.93 20.04 -8.53
N SER A 25 -7.04 19.60 -7.94
CA SER A 25 -7.08 18.40 -7.09
C SER A 25 -6.87 17.12 -7.88
N PHE A 26 -7.41 17.05 -9.11
CA PHE A 26 -7.15 15.94 -10.03
C PHE A 26 -5.67 15.87 -10.43
N LEU A 27 -5.08 16.98 -10.87
CA LEU A 27 -3.66 17.04 -11.23
C LEU A 27 -2.76 16.72 -10.03
N PHE A 28 -3.09 17.27 -8.85
CA PHE A 28 -2.37 17.00 -7.62
C PHE A 28 -2.41 15.51 -7.24
N SER A 29 -3.60 14.90 -7.30
CA SER A 29 -3.77 13.46 -7.04
C SER A 29 -3.01 12.63 -8.06
N LEU A 30 -3.08 12.98 -9.35
CA LEU A 30 -2.34 12.29 -10.42
C LEU A 30 -0.81 12.34 -10.19
N VAL A 31 -0.27 13.52 -9.88
CA VAL A 31 1.17 13.72 -9.68
C VAL A 31 1.66 12.98 -8.44
N ILE A 32 0.94 13.05 -7.32
CA ILE A 32 1.31 12.33 -6.09
C ILE A 32 1.19 10.82 -6.30
N ASN A 33 0.07 10.38 -6.86
CA ASN A 33 -0.24 8.97 -7.05
C ASN A 33 0.57 8.32 -8.18
N SER A 34 1.17 9.08 -9.09
CA SER A 34 2.03 8.52 -10.15
C SER A 34 3.51 8.71 -9.88
N CYS A 35 3.95 9.88 -9.40
CA CYS A 35 5.37 10.17 -9.26
C CYS A 35 5.88 9.78 -7.86
N VAL A 36 5.23 10.31 -6.82
CA VAL A 36 5.72 10.15 -5.44
C VAL A 36 5.53 8.71 -4.95
N SER A 37 4.35 8.13 -5.15
CA SER A 37 4.06 6.75 -4.75
C SER A 37 4.92 5.73 -5.51
N THR A 38 5.23 5.97 -6.79
CA THR A 38 6.08 5.07 -7.59
C THR A 38 7.54 5.17 -7.17
N LEU A 39 8.05 6.38 -6.90
CA LEU A 39 9.40 6.57 -6.37
C LEU A 39 9.56 5.89 -5.00
N LEU A 40 8.64 6.18 -4.07
CA LEU A 40 8.64 5.54 -2.75
C LEU A 40 8.46 4.03 -2.85
N GLY A 41 7.64 3.56 -3.80
CA GLY A 41 7.45 2.15 -4.09
C GLY A 41 8.74 1.48 -4.57
N ILE A 42 9.45 2.06 -5.54
CA ILE A 42 10.71 1.51 -6.05
C ILE A 42 11.77 1.46 -4.94
N MET A 43 11.90 2.56 -4.18
CA MET A 43 12.84 2.61 -3.05
C MET A 43 12.49 1.57 -1.99
N GLY A 44 11.21 1.45 -1.64
CA GLY A 44 10.72 0.45 -0.70
C GLY A 44 10.91 -0.98 -1.20
N MET A 45 10.73 -1.25 -2.49
CA MET A 45 10.97 -2.57 -3.06
C MET A 45 12.44 -2.94 -2.93
N ILE A 46 13.34 -2.05 -3.34
CA ILE A 46 14.79 -2.29 -3.25
C ILE A 46 15.20 -2.55 -1.80
N ALA A 47 14.77 -1.70 -0.87
CA ALA A 47 15.08 -1.85 0.55
C ALA A 47 14.59 -3.20 1.11
N ASN A 48 13.36 -3.61 0.79
CA ASN A 48 12.82 -4.88 1.25
C ASN A 48 13.45 -6.11 0.58
N VAL A 49 13.86 -6.03 -0.71
CA VAL A 49 14.68 -7.09 -1.33
C VAL A 49 15.99 -7.26 -0.58
N ILE A 50 16.68 -6.15 -0.30
CA ILE A 50 17.96 -6.18 0.41
C ILE A 50 17.76 -6.81 1.80
N ASN A 51 16.72 -6.40 2.53
CA ASN A 51 16.38 -6.98 3.82
C ASN A 51 16.20 -8.50 3.72
N MET A 52 15.38 -8.98 2.78
CA MET A 52 15.19 -10.41 2.57
C MET A 52 16.49 -11.14 2.24
N ALA A 53 17.31 -10.60 1.33
CA ALA A 53 18.59 -11.20 0.95
C ALA A 53 19.58 -11.26 2.12
N VAL A 54 19.63 -10.22 2.95
CA VAL A 54 20.45 -10.16 4.15
C VAL A 54 20.00 -11.21 5.17
N PHE A 55 18.70 -11.31 5.45
CA PHE A 55 18.19 -12.29 6.43
C PHE A 55 18.32 -13.73 5.95
N ILE A 56 18.18 -13.99 4.65
CA ILE A 56 18.49 -15.31 4.06
C ILE A 56 19.98 -15.65 4.26
N LYS A 57 20.88 -14.69 4.03
CA LYS A 57 22.33 -14.90 4.21
C LYS A 57 22.75 -15.04 5.68
N GLN A 58 22.07 -14.36 6.60
CA GLN A 58 22.31 -14.50 8.04
C GLN A 58 21.82 -15.85 8.60
N GLY A 59 20.91 -16.52 7.87
CA GLY A 59 20.29 -17.75 8.29
C GLY A 59 19.01 -17.49 9.09
N LEU A 60 17.92 -18.13 8.66
CA LEU A 60 16.60 -18.08 9.30
C LEU A 60 16.53 -19.03 10.51
N ASN A 61 17.57 -19.03 11.34
CA ASN A 61 17.70 -19.94 12.48
C ASN A 61 17.21 -19.32 13.79
N SER A 62 17.10 -17.99 13.85
CA SER A 62 16.55 -17.26 14.98
C SER A 62 15.11 -16.81 14.67
N SER A 63 14.24 -16.89 15.68
CA SER A 63 12.85 -16.40 15.64
C SER A 63 12.78 -14.94 15.19
N ILE A 64 13.72 -14.11 15.63
CA ILE A 64 13.82 -12.69 15.27
C ILE A 64 14.17 -12.51 13.79
N ASN A 65 15.10 -13.30 13.24
CA ASN A 65 15.48 -13.22 11.82
C ASN A 65 14.31 -13.64 10.91
N ILE A 66 13.56 -14.69 11.29
CA ILE A 66 12.35 -15.11 10.58
C ILE A 66 11.28 -14.00 10.62
N SER A 67 11.16 -13.32 11.76
CA SER A 67 10.20 -12.23 11.94
C SER A 67 10.54 -11.05 11.04
N PHE A 68 11.80 -10.60 11.00
CA PHE A 68 12.21 -9.53 10.09
C PHE A 68 12.10 -9.90 8.61
N PHE A 69 12.38 -11.16 8.26
CA PHE A 69 12.13 -11.67 6.92
C PHE A 69 10.64 -11.60 6.54
N THR A 70 9.75 -11.99 7.47
CA THR A 70 8.29 -11.96 7.28
C THR A 70 7.77 -10.53 7.14
N ILE A 71 8.32 -9.57 7.89
CA ILE A 71 8.02 -8.14 7.73
C ILE A 71 8.42 -7.67 6.33
N ALA A 72 9.66 -7.94 5.90
CA ALA A 72 10.14 -7.51 4.58
C ALA A 72 9.31 -8.10 3.43
N MET A 73 8.87 -9.37 3.56
CA MET A 73 7.96 -10.01 2.61
C MET A 73 6.57 -9.35 2.60
N SER A 74 6.04 -9.01 3.78
CA SER A 74 4.73 -8.35 3.92
C SER A 74 4.76 -6.94 3.33
N ASP A 75 5.84 -6.19 3.55
CA ASP A 75 6.02 -4.85 3.00
C ASP A 75 6.15 -4.88 1.48
N MET A 76 6.81 -5.88 0.91
CA MET A 76 6.83 -6.10 -0.54
C MET A 76 5.44 -6.29 -1.13
N LEU A 77 4.63 -7.15 -0.50
CA LEU A 77 3.26 -7.40 -0.96
C LEU A 77 2.42 -6.11 -0.90
N ARG A 78 2.59 -5.29 0.14
CA ARG A 78 1.93 -3.99 0.23
C ARG A 78 2.36 -3.04 -0.88
N ILE A 79 3.66 -2.94 -1.16
CA ILE A 79 4.16 -2.05 -2.21
C ILE A 79 3.62 -2.47 -3.57
N VAL A 80 3.59 -3.77 -3.89
CA VAL A 80 2.98 -4.29 -5.13
C VAL A 80 1.50 -3.91 -5.22
N CYS A 81 0.74 -4.04 -4.12
CA CYS A 81 -0.67 -3.63 -4.10
C CYS A 81 -0.85 -2.12 -4.30
N ILE A 82 0.05 -1.28 -3.77
CA ILE A 82 0.02 0.17 -3.98
C ILE A 82 0.33 0.52 -5.44
N GLN A 83 1.31 -0.12 -6.08
CA GLN A 83 1.57 0.08 -7.51
C GLN A 83 0.38 -0.39 -8.36
N TRP A 84 -0.27 -1.48 -7.96
CA TRP A 84 -1.50 -1.91 -8.60
C TRP A 84 -2.64 -0.89 -8.44
N ALA A 85 -2.76 -0.26 -7.27
CA ALA A 85 -3.69 0.86 -7.06
C ALA A 85 -3.39 2.02 -8.02
N ASN A 86 -2.12 2.39 -8.17
CA ASN A 86 -1.70 3.46 -9.07
C ASN A 86 -2.13 3.21 -10.51
N ILE A 87 -2.08 1.94 -10.94
CA ILE A 87 -2.54 1.51 -12.26
C ILE A 87 -4.08 1.58 -12.33
N CYS A 88 -4.79 1.01 -11.37
CA CYS A 88 -6.26 0.95 -11.36
C CYS A 88 -6.94 2.32 -11.28
N PHE A 89 -6.35 3.27 -10.56
CA PHE A 89 -6.85 4.64 -10.43
C PHE A 89 -6.27 5.60 -11.49
N ASN A 90 -5.58 5.07 -12.50
CA ASN A 90 -5.06 5.87 -13.59
C ASN A 90 -6.23 6.29 -14.51
N PRO A 91 -6.47 7.60 -14.72
CA PRO A 91 -7.56 8.08 -15.57
C PRO A 91 -7.48 7.63 -17.03
N TYR A 92 -6.31 7.20 -17.51
CA TYR A 92 -6.16 6.64 -18.85
C TYR A 92 -6.70 5.21 -18.98
N ILE A 93 -6.87 4.48 -17.87
CA ILE A 93 -7.38 3.10 -17.88
C ILE A 93 -8.89 3.05 -18.09
N ASP A 94 -9.65 4.03 -17.60
CA ASP A 94 -11.10 4.11 -17.88
C ASP A 94 -11.39 4.35 -19.37
N ASN A 95 -10.43 4.94 -20.09
CA ASN A 95 -10.51 5.13 -21.54
C ASN A 95 -10.18 3.85 -22.35
N ALA A 96 -9.74 2.77 -21.68
CA ALA A 96 -9.36 1.52 -22.35
C ALA A 96 -10.57 0.67 -22.81
N GLY A 97 -11.80 1.09 -22.51
CA GLY A 97 -13.02 0.42 -22.97
C GLY A 97 -13.23 -0.98 -22.37
N ALA A 98 -12.59 -1.29 -21.25
CA ALA A 98 -12.75 -2.56 -20.58
C ALA A 98 -14.13 -2.66 -19.90
N PRO A 99 -14.81 -3.82 -19.94
CA PRO A 99 -16.11 -4.02 -19.28
C PRO A 99 -16.00 -4.19 -17.75
N ILE A 100 -14.87 -3.81 -17.15
CA ILE A 100 -14.53 -4.05 -15.74
C ILE A 100 -14.28 -2.70 -15.08
N TYR A 101 -14.94 -2.44 -13.96
CA TYR A 101 -14.63 -1.31 -13.09
C TYR A 101 -13.35 -1.59 -12.32
N PHE A 102 -12.25 -0.90 -12.69
CA PHE A 102 -10.94 -1.11 -12.08
C PHE A 102 -10.91 -0.80 -10.58
N THR A 103 -11.77 0.09 -10.10
CA THR A 103 -11.96 0.37 -8.67
C THR A 103 -12.43 -0.86 -7.89
N ASP A 104 -13.39 -1.62 -8.42
CA ASP A 104 -13.92 -2.82 -7.76
C ASP A 104 -12.90 -3.97 -7.83
N LEU A 105 -12.22 -4.09 -8.98
CA LEU A 105 -11.12 -5.03 -9.16
C LEU A 105 -10.02 -4.76 -8.12
N TYR A 106 -9.63 -3.50 -7.93
CA TYR A 106 -8.67 -3.10 -6.91
C TYR A 106 -9.17 -3.40 -5.50
N GLY A 107 -10.45 -3.15 -5.20
CA GLY A 107 -11.05 -3.46 -3.89
C GLY A 107 -10.84 -4.92 -3.49
N ILE A 108 -11.06 -5.84 -4.41
CA ILE A 108 -10.93 -7.29 -4.15
C ILE A 108 -9.46 -7.72 -4.17
N THR A 109 -8.67 -7.25 -5.13
CA THR A 109 -7.31 -7.78 -5.38
C THR A 109 -6.21 -7.04 -4.63
N GLY A 110 -6.29 -5.72 -4.54
CA GLY A 110 -5.25 -4.87 -3.95
C GLY A 110 -5.58 -4.43 -2.52
N ALA A 111 -6.80 -3.96 -2.27
CA ALA A 111 -7.15 -3.41 -0.96
C ALA A 111 -7.22 -4.51 0.13
N LEU A 112 -7.86 -5.64 -0.17
CA LEU A 112 -7.88 -6.78 0.76
C LEU A 112 -6.48 -7.33 1.04
N THR A 113 -5.69 -7.54 -0.01
CA THR A 113 -4.34 -8.12 0.09
C THR A 113 -3.39 -7.22 0.87
N SER A 114 -3.40 -5.91 0.60
CA SER A 114 -2.59 -4.94 1.37
C SER A 114 -3.04 -4.82 2.82
N GLY A 115 -4.34 -4.91 3.08
CA GLY A 115 -4.91 -4.94 4.43
C GLY A 115 -4.48 -6.18 5.22
N PHE A 116 -4.47 -7.35 4.58
CA PHE A 116 -3.96 -8.59 5.17
C PHE A 116 -2.47 -8.47 5.50
N ALA A 117 -1.66 -8.03 4.55
CA ALA A 117 -0.22 -7.84 4.75
C ALA A 117 0.09 -6.86 5.89
N CYS A 118 -0.67 -5.77 6.00
CA CYS A 118 -0.57 -4.83 7.12
C CYS A 118 -0.78 -5.52 8.49
N ARG A 119 -1.81 -6.36 8.59
CA ARG A 119 -2.10 -7.10 9.83
C ARG A 119 -0.99 -8.07 10.17
N VAL A 120 -0.43 -8.77 9.18
CA VAL A 120 0.72 -9.66 9.39
C VAL A 120 1.90 -8.89 9.96
N THR A 121 2.29 -7.75 9.36
CA THR A 121 3.38 -6.91 9.88
C THR A 121 3.12 -6.49 11.34
N LEU A 122 1.90 -6.08 11.67
CA LEU A 122 1.54 -5.68 13.04
C LEU A 122 1.68 -6.83 14.05
N TRP A 123 1.16 -8.02 13.72
CA TRP A 123 1.30 -9.19 14.59
C TRP A 123 2.75 -9.61 14.78
N VAL A 124 3.57 -9.50 13.73
CA VAL A 124 5.00 -9.83 13.82
C VAL A 124 5.76 -8.80 14.67
N ILE A 125 5.42 -7.50 14.57
CA ILE A 125 6.02 -6.47 15.45
C ILE A 125 5.68 -6.76 16.91
N VAL A 126 4.41 -7.07 17.21
CA VAL A 126 3.98 -7.45 18.57
C VAL A 126 4.75 -8.67 19.07
N TYR A 127 4.94 -9.68 18.21
CA TYR A 127 5.74 -10.86 18.54
C TYR A 127 7.20 -10.51 18.87
N ILE A 128 7.87 -9.70 18.03
CA ILE A 128 9.25 -9.26 18.27
C ILE A 128 9.36 -8.51 19.60
N THR A 129 8.41 -7.60 19.88
CA THR A 129 8.40 -6.84 21.14
C THR A 129 8.26 -7.76 22.36
N ALA A 130 7.37 -8.75 22.29
CA ALA A 130 7.17 -9.70 23.38
C ALA A 130 8.39 -10.61 23.60
N GLU A 131 9.01 -11.09 22.51
CA GLU A 131 10.23 -11.91 22.58
C GLU A 131 11.38 -11.13 23.24
N TYR A 132 11.56 -9.87 22.84
CA TYR A 132 12.61 -9.01 23.38
C TYR A 132 12.47 -8.76 24.88
N ASP A 133 11.24 -8.48 25.35
CA ASP A 133 10.94 -8.26 26.77
C ASP A 133 11.23 -9.52 27.62
N HIS A 134 10.84 -10.69 27.11
CA HIS A 134 11.12 -11.98 27.77
C HIS A 134 12.64 -12.24 27.88
N THR A 135 13.42 -11.92 26.83
CA THR A 135 14.88 -12.07 26.90
C THR A 135 15.53 -11.11 27.88
N ALA A 136 15.07 -9.86 27.97
CA ALA A 136 15.59 -8.87 28.91
C ALA A 136 15.34 -9.30 30.37
N GLN A 137 14.14 -9.80 30.66
CA GLN A 137 13.79 -10.29 32.00
C GLN A 137 14.67 -11.50 32.43
N ALA A 138 15.01 -12.38 31.49
CA ALA A 138 15.86 -13.54 31.76
C ALA A 138 17.34 -13.17 32.00
N ASP A 139 17.81 -12.06 31.46
CA ASP A 139 19.17 -11.56 31.68
C ASP A 139 19.29 -10.80 33.00
N ASP A 140 18.25 -10.06 33.42
CA ASP A 140 18.18 -9.44 34.74
C ASP A 140 18.18 -10.48 35.86
N ASP A 141 17.39 -11.56 35.74
CA ASP A 141 17.32 -12.65 36.74
C ASP A 141 18.68 -13.36 36.91
N LYS A 142 19.45 -13.54 35.83
CA LYS A 142 20.79 -14.13 35.89
C LYS A 142 21.81 -13.23 36.57
N ASN A 143 21.75 -11.92 36.36
CA ASN A 143 22.65 -10.98 37.00
C ASN A 143 22.39 -10.89 38.51
N ASP A 144 21.12 -10.93 38.93
CA ASP A 144 20.72 -10.92 40.35
C ASP A 144 21.15 -12.19 41.10
N VAL A 145 21.29 -13.32 40.40
CA VAL A 145 21.84 -14.58 40.94
C VAL A 145 23.36 -14.54 41.07
N HIS A 146 24.07 -13.85 40.18
CA HIS A 146 25.53 -13.71 40.25
C HIS A 146 26.00 -12.68 41.28
N GLU A 147 25.13 -11.76 41.72
CA GLU A 147 25.43 -10.75 42.74
C GLU A 147 25.13 -11.21 44.19
N LYS A 148 24.55 -12.40 44.38
CA LYS A 148 24.28 -13.04 45.68
C LYS A 148 25.29 -14.14 46.02
#